data_AF-A0A519KRS4-F1
#
_entry.id   AF-A0A519KRS4-F1
#
_cell.length_a   1.000
_cell.length_b   1.000
_cell.length_c   1.000
_cell.angle_alpha   90.00
_cell.angle_beta   90.00
_cell.angle_gamma   90.00
#
_symmetry.space_group_name_H-M   'P 1'
#
loop_
_entity.id
_entity.type
_entity.pdbx_description
1 polymer ?
#
loop_
_entity_poly.entity_id
_entity_poly.type
_entity_poly.pdbx_seq_one_letter_code
_entity_poly.pdbx_strand_id
1 'polypeptide(L)'
;MAGGAAAACTPRRSGETVLRFWAMGNEGGTVGQLMPEFERRNPGVRVSVQPLPWTAAHEKLLTAYAGASLPDVSQIGNTWVAELTAIGALSPTPSEAANLLTDQFAAVLETNQIAGRAMTTPWYVDTRLLFYRKDLLARAG
;
A
#
# COMPACT_ATOMS: atom_id res chain seq x y z
N MET A 1 43.64 -15.25 33.84
CA MET A 1 42.23 -15.38 34.28
C MET A 1 41.44 -14.38 33.44
N ALA A 2 40.85 -14.74 32.30
CA ALA A 2 39.67 -15.60 32.05
C ALA A 2 38.34 -14.93 32.44
N GLY A 3 37.48 -14.70 31.42
CA GLY A 3 36.02 -14.59 31.50
C GLY A 3 35.46 -13.16 31.51
N GLY A 4 34.48 -12.78 30.69
CA GLY A 4 33.68 -13.50 29.71
C GLY A 4 32.62 -12.55 29.13
N ALA A 5 32.45 -12.56 27.81
CA ALA A 5 31.41 -11.79 27.13
C ALA A 5 30.05 -12.46 27.39
N ALA A 6 29.11 -11.75 28.01
CA ALA A 6 27.72 -12.16 28.09
C ALA A 6 27.03 -11.87 26.74
N ALA A 7 27.16 -12.80 25.80
CA ALA A 7 26.26 -12.87 24.66
C ALA A 7 24.88 -13.30 25.18
N ALA A 8 23.95 -12.36 25.29
CA ALA A 8 22.55 -12.67 25.54
C ALA A 8 21.98 -13.35 24.28
N CYS A 9 22.05 -14.68 24.26
CA CYS A 9 21.36 -15.51 23.28
C CYS A 9 19.85 -15.51 23.58
N THR A 10 19.16 -14.44 23.17
CA THR A 10 17.72 -14.53 22.95
C THR A 10 17.52 -15.41 21.71
N PRO A 11 16.74 -16.50 21.78
CA PRO A 11 16.43 -17.27 20.58
C PRO A 11 15.65 -16.36 19.63
N ARG A 12 16.30 -15.89 18.56
CA ARG A 12 15.59 -15.31 17.43
C ARG A 12 14.73 -16.43 16.88
N ARG A 13 13.40 -16.33 16.99
CA ARG A 13 12.48 -17.17 16.21
C ARG A 13 12.77 -16.87 14.74
N SER A 14 13.67 -17.64 14.14
CA SER A 14 13.90 -17.65 12.70
C SER A 14 12.63 -18.23 12.06
N GLY A 15 11.88 -17.39 11.33
CA GLY A 15 10.77 -17.89 10.50
C GLY A 15 9.53 -17.00 10.39
N GLU A 16 9.44 -15.87 11.10
CA GLU A 16 8.30 -14.96 11.00
C GLU A 16 8.68 -13.71 10.20
N THR A 17 8.10 -13.56 9.00
CA THR A 17 8.22 -12.39 8.13
C THR A 17 7.10 -11.42 8.45
N VAL A 18 7.43 -10.19 8.85
CA VAL A 18 6.44 -9.13 9.11
C VAL A 18 6.43 -8.16 7.92
N LEU A 19 5.33 -8.12 7.18
CA LEU A 19 5.08 -7.18 6.10
C LEU A 19 4.47 -5.89 6.67
N ARG A 20 5.11 -4.75 6.42
CA ARG A 20 4.56 -3.43 6.73
C ARG A 20 3.68 -2.99 5.57
N PHE A 21 2.42 -2.74 5.87
CA PHE A 21 1.42 -2.33 4.88
C PHE A 21 0.82 -0.99 5.26
N TRP A 22 1.00 0.01 4.40
CA TRP A 22 0.33 1.31 4.57
C TRP A 22 -0.94 1.36 3.74
N ALA A 23 -2.05 1.65 4.40
CA ALA A 23 -3.36 1.79 3.77
C ALA A 23 -3.99 3.11 4.18
N MET A 24 -4.74 3.71 3.28
CA MET A 24 -5.20 5.08 3.38
C MET A 24 -6.72 5.13 3.58
N GLY A 25 -7.21 6.23 4.15
CA GLY A 25 -8.64 6.52 4.23
C GLY A 25 -9.44 5.42 4.95
N ASN A 26 -10.59 5.07 4.36
CA ASN A 26 -11.49 4.07 4.93
C ASN A 26 -10.90 2.65 4.85
N GLU A 27 -10.15 2.36 3.79
CA GLU A 27 -9.45 1.08 3.59
C GLU A 27 -8.43 0.86 4.72
N GLY A 28 -7.69 1.90 5.12
CA GLY A 28 -6.78 1.84 6.25
C GLY A 28 -7.45 1.39 7.56
N GLY A 29 -8.69 1.82 7.81
CA GLY A 29 -9.45 1.43 9.00
C GLY A 29 -10.07 0.03 8.94
N THR A 30 -10.21 -0.55 7.75
CA THR A 30 -11.00 -1.77 7.54
C THR A 30 -10.17 -2.96 7.08
N VAL A 31 -9.10 -2.74 6.31
CA VAL A 31 -8.28 -3.83 5.74
C VAL A 31 -7.61 -4.69 6.81
N GLY A 32 -7.33 -4.12 7.98
CA GLY A 32 -6.81 -4.85 9.14
C GLY A 32 -7.69 -6.04 9.56
N GLN A 33 -9.00 -5.99 9.30
CA GLN A 33 -9.94 -7.07 9.62
C GLN A 33 -9.74 -8.31 8.73
N LEU A 34 -9.09 -8.16 7.57
CA LEU A 34 -8.78 -9.26 6.66
C LEU A 34 -7.48 -9.99 7.03
N MET A 35 -6.62 -9.36 7.84
CA MET A 35 -5.29 -9.88 8.15
C MET A 35 -5.33 -11.21 8.92
N PRO A 36 -6.22 -11.46 9.89
CA PRO A 36 -6.27 -12.75 10.58
C PRO A 36 -6.50 -13.94 9.63
N GLU A 37 -7.37 -13.79 8.63
CA GLU A 37 -7.60 -14.81 7.61
C GLU A 37 -6.37 -15.01 6.72
N PHE A 38 -5.77 -13.90 6.28
CA PHE A 38 -4.56 -13.92 5.46
C PHE A 38 -3.41 -14.62 6.19
N GLU A 39 -3.15 -14.27 7.45
CA GLU A 39 -2.07 -14.85 8.26
C GLU A 39 -2.33 -16.33 8.59
N ARG A 40 -3.60 -16.74 8.78
CA ARG A 40 -3.95 -18.15 8.93
C ARG A 40 -3.63 -18.97 7.68
N ARG A 41 -3.86 -18.39 6.50
CA ARG A 41 -3.57 -19.02 5.20
C ARG A 41 -2.10 -18.96 4.80
N ASN A 42 -1.31 -18.09 5.43
CA ASN A 42 0.11 -17.90 5.15
C ASN A 42 0.92 -18.02 6.44
N PRO A 43 1.11 -19.25 6.97
CA PRO A 43 1.89 -19.46 8.19
C PRO A 43 3.29 -18.88 8.07
N GLY A 44 3.74 -18.17 9.11
CA GLY A 44 5.05 -17.49 9.12
C GLY A 44 5.04 -16.09 8.49
N VAL A 45 3.90 -15.60 7.99
CA VAL A 45 3.75 -14.21 7.56
C VAL A 45 2.81 -13.48 8.51
N ARG A 46 3.22 -12.27 8.91
CA ARG A 46 2.41 -11.30 9.63
C ARG A 46 2.27 -10.03 8.82
N VAL A 47 1.16 -9.32 8.97
CA VAL A 47 0.93 -8.04 8.30
C VAL A 47 0.66 -6.96 9.34
N SER A 48 1.55 -5.98 9.40
CA SER A 48 1.39 -4.79 10.22
C SER A 48 0.78 -3.68 9.37
N VAL A 49 -0.54 -3.49 9.51
CA VAL A 49 -1.27 -2.42 8.82
C VAL A 49 -1.10 -1.10 9.57
N GLN A 50 -0.68 -0.05 8.85
CA GLN A 50 -0.66 1.32 9.34
C GLN A 50 -1.69 2.16 8.56
N PRO A 51 -2.80 2.58 9.20
CA PRO A 51 -3.76 3.48 8.58
C PRO A 51 -3.19 4.90 8.47
N LEU A 52 -3.42 5.55 7.33
CA LEU A 52 -3.01 6.93 7.05
C LEU A 52 -4.17 7.76 6.49
N PRO A 53 -4.33 9.03 6.87
CA PRO A 53 -5.25 9.92 6.17
C PRO A 53 -4.69 10.26 4.79
N TRP A 54 -5.56 10.33 3.77
CA TRP A 54 -5.17 10.71 2.40
C TRP A 54 -4.47 12.06 2.33
N THR A 55 -4.84 13.00 3.21
CA THR A 55 -4.27 14.36 3.28
C THR A 55 -2.77 14.39 3.64
N ALA A 56 -2.26 13.35 4.32
CA ALA A 56 -0.84 13.28 4.74
C ALA A 56 -0.07 12.14 4.05
N ALA A 57 -0.75 11.30 3.28
CA ALA A 57 -0.18 10.08 2.72
C ALA A 57 0.97 10.37 1.74
N HIS A 58 0.80 11.36 0.86
CA HIS A 58 1.79 11.70 -0.16
C HIS A 58 3.11 12.19 0.45
N GLU A 59 3.06 13.21 1.31
CA GLU A 59 4.23 13.74 2.00
C GLU A 59 4.94 12.67 2.85
N LYS A 60 4.18 11.80 3.50
CA LYS A 60 4.73 10.70 4.29
C LYS A 60 5.48 9.68 3.43
N LEU A 61 4.97 9.34 2.24
CA LEU A 61 5.66 8.43 1.32
C LEU A 61 6.97 9.05 0.83
N LEU A 62 6.98 10.34 0.47
CA LEU A 62 8.19 11.03 0.03
C LEU A 62 9.24 11.12 1.15
N THR A 63 8.80 11.44 2.37
CA THR A 63 9.68 11.50 3.55
C THR A 63 10.24 10.11 3.87
N ALA A 64 9.40 9.07 3.81
CA ALA A 64 9.83 7.70 4.05
C ALA A 64 10.80 7.19 2.99
N TYR A 65 10.62 7.58 1.72
CA TYR A 65 11.57 7.32 0.66
C TYR A 65 12.93 7.96 0.95
N ALA A 66 12.96 9.26 1.24
CA ALA A 66 14.19 9.98 1.58
C ALA A 66 14.89 9.40 2.83
N GLY A 67 14.11 8.90 3.79
CA GLY A 67 14.60 8.26 5.02
C GLY A 67 14.81 6.74 4.91
N ALA A 68 14.74 6.14 3.72
CA ALA A 68 14.89 4.70 3.49
C ALA A 68 14.00 3.83 4.41
N SER A 69 12.77 4.28 4.66
CA SER A 69 11.83 3.70 5.63
C SER A 69 10.45 3.41 5.06
N LEU A 70 10.30 3.42 3.72
CA LEU A 70 9.09 3.00 3.01
C LEU A 70 8.55 1.66 3.53
N PRO A 71 7.22 1.45 3.52
CA PRO A 71 6.63 0.15 3.82
C PRO A 71 6.96 -0.87 2.72
N ASP A 72 6.68 -2.14 2.98
CA ASP A 72 6.87 -3.20 1.98
C ASP A 72 5.75 -3.14 0.92
N VAL A 73 4.55 -2.74 1.33
CA VAL A 73 3.40 -2.51 0.45
C VAL A 73 2.70 -1.22 0.87
N SER A 74 2.25 -0.41 -0.09
CA SER A 74 1.43 0.77 0.20
C SER A 74 0.30 0.90 -0.81
N GLN A 75 -0.89 1.25 -0.33
CA GLN A 75 -1.88 1.90 -1.16
C GLN A 75 -1.34 3.27 -1.59
N ILE A 76 -1.51 3.62 -2.86
CA ILE A 76 -1.14 4.94 -3.41
C ILE A 76 -2.20 5.41 -4.39
N GLY A 77 -2.32 6.74 -4.56
CA GLY A 77 -3.14 7.31 -5.61
C GLY A 77 -2.51 7.08 -6.99
N ASN A 78 -3.33 6.83 -8.01
CA ASN A 78 -2.87 6.69 -9.40
C ASN A 78 -2.10 7.94 -9.89
N THR A 79 -2.46 9.12 -9.39
CA THR A 79 -1.78 10.40 -9.69
C THR A 79 -0.33 10.47 -9.19
N TRP A 80 0.11 9.57 -8.30
CA TRP A 80 1.46 9.57 -7.73
C TRP A 80 2.38 8.53 -8.38
N VAL A 81 1.85 7.63 -9.21
CA VAL A 81 2.61 6.50 -9.78
C VAL A 81 3.79 6.98 -10.62
N ALA A 82 3.57 7.99 -11.47
CA ALA A 82 4.61 8.56 -12.32
C ALA A 82 5.77 9.17 -11.52
N GLU A 83 5.44 10.00 -10.53
CA GLU A 83 6.43 10.64 -9.66
C GLU A 83 7.21 9.61 -8.83
N LEU A 84 6.51 8.70 -8.14
CA LEU A 84 7.15 7.71 -7.28
C LEU A 84 8.00 6.71 -8.09
N THR A 85 7.62 6.42 -9.34
CA THR A 85 8.46 5.63 -10.24
C THR A 85 9.69 6.41 -10.69
N ALA A 86 9.55 7.70 -11.02
CA ALA A 86 10.66 8.53 -11.49
C ALA A 86 11.76 8.69 -10.43
N ILE A 87 11.38 8.77 -9.16
CA ILE A 87 12.34 8.80 -8.04
C ILE A 87 12.82 7.40 -7.64
N GLY A 88 12.28 6.32 -8.21
CA GLY A 88 12.66 4.94 -7.87
C GLY A 88 12.10 4.44 -6.54
N ALA A 89 11.02 5.04 -6.04
CA ALA A 89 10.32 4.60 -4.83
C ALA A 89 9.42 3.37 -5.05
N LEU A 90 9.13 3.01 -6.30
CA LEU A 90 8.32 1.84 -6.66
C LEU A 90 9.15 0.78 -7.39
N SER A 91 8.98 -0.47 -6.99
CA SER A 91 9.37 -1.62 -7.81
C SER A 91 8.27 -1.91 -8.83
N PRO A 92 8.60 -2.42 -10.04
CA PRO A 92 7.60 -2.95 -10.96
C PRO A 92 6.77 -4.06 -10.29
N THR A 93 5.52 -4.20 -10.71
CA THR A 93 4.66 -5.30 -10.28
C THR A 93 5.35 -6.64 -10.59
N PRO A 94 5.50 -7.53 -9.59
CA PRO A 94 6.19 -8.80 -9.80
C PRO A 94 5.41 -9.70 -10.76
N SER A 95 6.13 -10.56 -11.49
CA SER A 95 5.55 -11.50 -12.45
C SER A 95 4.51 -12.44 -11.84
N GLU A 96 4.71 -12.79 -10.57
CA GLU A 96 3.86 -13.64 -9.75
C GLU A 96 2.48 -13.01 -9.50
N ALA A 97 2.37 -11.68 -9.63
CA ALA A 97 1.14 -10.91 -9.50
C ALA A 97 0.53 -10.53 -10.85
N ALA A 98 1.06 -11.02 -11.98
CA ALA A 98 0.56 -10.65 -13.31
C ALA A 98 -0.91 -11.04 -13.54
N ASN A 99 -1.37 -12.11 -12.90
CA ASN A 99 -2.78 -12.54 -12.93
C ASN A 99 -3.73 -11.51 -12.30
N LEU A 100 -3.25 -10.63 -11.41
CA LEU A 100 -4.08 -9.57 -10.83
C LEU A 100 -4.41 -8.45 -11.83
N LEU A 101 -3.71 -8.42 -12.97
CA LEU A 101 -3.87 -7.41 -14.01
C LEU A 101 -4.81 -7.84 -15.14
N THR A 102 -5.28 -9.08 -15.15
CA THR A 102 -6.04 -9.64 -16.30
C THR A 102 -7.52 -9.30 -16.28
N ASP A 103 -8.07 -8.96 -15.12
CA ASP A 103 -9.48 -8.61 -14.91
C ASP A 103 -9.61 -7.17 -14.38
N GLN A 104 -9.10 -6.22 -15.18
CA GLN A 104 -9.07 -4.80 -14.82
C GLN A 104 -9.56 -3.95 -15.99
N PHE A 105 -10.07 -2.76 -15.69
CA PHE A 105 -10.39 -1.78 -16.71
C PHE A 105 -9.12 -1.35 -17.46
N ALA A 106 -9.14 -1.42 -18.79
CA ALA A 106 -7.99 -1.10 -19.64
C ALA A 106 -7.38 0.27 -19.32
N ALA A 107 -8.22 1.29 -19.14
CA ALA A 107 -7.78 2.65 -18.81
C ALA A 107 -6.93 2.72 -17.53
N VAL A 108 -7.23 1.90 -16.53
CA VAL A 108 -6.48 1.89 -15.26
C VAL A 108 -5.12 1.25 -15.46
N LEU A 109 -5.07 0.15 -16.23
CA LEU A 109 -3.82 -0.53 -16.57
C LEU A 109 -2.88 0.41 -17.33
N GLU A 110 -3.41 1.18 -18.28
CA GLU A 110 -2.64 2.17 -19.04
C GLU A 110 -2.03 3.25 -18.13
N THR A 111 -2.81 3.79 -17.18
CA THR A 111 -2.31 4.83 -16.27
C THR A 111 -1.24 4.34 -15.28
N ASN A 112 -1.19 3.03 -15.03
CA ASN A 112 -0.25 2.40 -14.09
C ASN A 112 0.98 1.79 -14.78
N GLN A 113 1.13 1.96 -16.10
CA GLN A 113 2.27 1.47 -16.86
C GLN A 113 3.26 2.58 -17.18
N ILE A 114 4.54 2.32 -16.92
CA ILE A 114 5.64 3.23 -17.25
C ILE A 114 6.71 2.46 -17.99
N ALA A 115 7.07 2.96 -19.19
CA ALA A 115 8.00 2.29 -20.10
C ALA A 115 7.62 0.82 -20.37
N GLY A 116 6.33 0.54 -20.53
CA GLY A 116 5.80 -0.81 -20.81
C GLY A 116 5.79 -1.77 -19.62
N ARG A 117 6.06 -1.28 -18.39
CA ARG A 117 6.03 -2.10 -17.17
C ARG A 117 4.92 -1.61 -16.25
N ALA A 118 4.11 -2.54 -15.74
CA ALA A 118 3.16 -2.24 -14.68
C ALA A 118 3.92 -1.87 -13.39
N MET A 119 3.63 -0.71 -12.83
CA MET A 119 4.28 -0.21 -11.61
C MET A 119 3.41 -0.40 -10.36
N THR A 120 2.12 -0.67 -10.54
CA THR A 120 1.18 -0.93 -9.46
C THR A 120 0.14 -1.96 -9.87
N THR A 121 -0.52 -2.56 -8.87
CA THR A 121 -1.69 -3.41 -9.06
C THR A 121 -2.95 -2.61 -8.66
N PRO A 122 -3.96 -2.48 -9.56
CA PRO A 122 -5.20 -1.81 -9.21
C PRO A 122 -5.94 -2.51 -8.07
N TRP A 123 -6.42 -1.75 -7.09
CA TRP A 123 -7.26 -2.25 -5.99
C TRP A 123 -8.74 -1.98 -6.28
N TYR A 124 -9.08 -0.72 -6.58
CA TYR A 124 -10.42 -0.32 -7.00
C TYR A 124 -10.31 0.91 -7.90
N VAL A 125 -11.42 1.25 -8.55
CA VAL A 125 -11.61 2.52 -9.26
C VAL A 125 -12.72 3.29 -8.56
N ASP A 126 -12.48 4.55 -8.27
CA ASP A 126 -13.50 5.48 -7.80
C ASP A 126 -13.84 6.50 -8.89
N THR A 127 -15.12 6.86 -8.96
CA THR A 127 -15.61 7.91 -9.86
C THR A 127 -16.14 9.05 -9.01
N ARG A 128 -15.70 10.27 -9.31
CA ARG A 128 -16.21 11.47 -8.65
C ARG A 128 -17.63 11.77 -9.14
N LEU A 129 -18.57 11.89 -8.21
CA LEU A 129 -19.95 12.26 -8.48
C LEU A 129 -20.29 13.57 -7.79
N LEU A 130 -21.11 14.39 -8.45
CA LEU A 130 -21.66 15.60 -7.85
C LEU A 130 -22.93 15.24 -7.07
N PHE A 131 -22.88 15.44 -5.76
CA PHE A 131 -24.06 15.37 -4.92
C PHE A 131 -24.57 16.78 -4.63
N TYR A 132 -25.88 17.00 -4.78
CA TYR A 132 -26.51 18.27 -4.44
C TYR A 132 -27.82 18.05 -3.69
N ARG A 133 -28.17 19.02 -2.86
CA ARG A 133 -29.45 19.03 -2.14
C ARG A 133 -30.55 19.57 -3.03
N LYS A 134 -31.34 18.65 -3.61
CA LYS A 134 -32.45 18.97 -4.53
C LYS A 134 -33.41 20.02 -3.96
N ASP A 135 -33.73 19.93 -2.67
CA ASP A 135 -34.64 20.87 -1.99
C ASP A 135 -34.04 22.27 -1.82
N LEU A 136 -32.73 22.38 -1.58
CA LEU A 136 -32.04 23.66 -1.50
C LEU A 136 -31.93 24.30 -2.88
N LEU A 137 -31.61 23.51 -3.90
CA LEU A 137 -31.52 24.00 -5.27
C LEU A 137 -32.88 24.52 -5.76
N ALA A 138 -33.96 23.77 -5.53
CA ALA A 138 -35.31 24.19 -5.90
C ALA A 138 -35.78 25.47 -5.19
N ARG A 139 -35.32 25.72 -3.95
CA ARG A 139 -35.62 26.97 -3.22
C ARG A 139 -34.84 28.18 -3.76
N ALA A 140 -33.68 27.96 -4.39
CA ALA A 140 -32.80 29.03 -4.84
C ALA A 140 -33.16 29.59 -6.24
N GLY A 141 -34.00 28.89 -7.01
CA GLY A 141 -34.40 29.27 -8.37
C GLY A 141 -33.62 28.52 -9.43
#